data_AF-A0A7X8D5Z7-F1
#
_entry.id   AF-A0A7X8D5Z7-F1
#
_cell.length_a   1.000
_cell.length_b   1.000
_cell.length_c   1.000
_cell.angle_alpha   90.00
_cell.angle_beta   90.00
_cell.angle_gamma   90.00
#
_symmetry.space_group_name_H-M   'P 1'
#
loop_
_entity.id
_entity.type
_entity.pdbx_description
1 polymer ?
#
loop_
_entity_poly.entity_id
_entity_poly.type
_entity_poly.pdbx_seq_one_letter_code
_entity_poly.pdbx_strand_id
1 'polypeptide(L)'
;MHNDSMAHFDALVRAGAGCALIREEIALQGAQKNHFAIWGHAKADALLGFISANENAQTPLIMALVSMLKDIWSLDSTINSI
;
A
#
# COMPACT_ATOMS: atom_id res chain seq x y z
N MET A 1 -5.17 1.54 -14.83
CA MET A 1 -3.83 0.95 -14.59
C MET A 1 -4.04 -0.45 -14.04
N HIS A 2 -3.84 -1.46 -14.89
CA HIS A 2 -3.90 -2.88 -14.53
C HIS A 2 -2.56 -3.19 -13.82
N ASN A 3 -2.60 -3.55 -12.54
CA ASN A 3 -1.41 -3.79 -11.73
C ASN A 3 -1.05 -5.28 -11.78
N ASP A 4 -0.27 -5.68 -12.78
CA ASP A 4 0.09 -7.09 -13.07
C ASP A 4 0.65 -7.83 -11.86
N SER A 5 1.32 -7.13 -10.95
CA SER A 5 1.85 -7.72 -9.72
C SER A 5 0.76 -8.25 -8.78
N MET A 6 -0.41 -7.59 -8.72
CA MET A 6 -1.52 -8.02 -7.85
C MET A 6 -2.32 -9.17 -8.45
N ALA A 7 -2.43 -9.24 -9.77
CA ALA A 7 -3.11 -10.33 -10.47
C ALA A 7 -2.42 -11.69 -10.24
N HIS A 8 -1.09 -11.69 -10.07
CA HIS A 8 -0.33 -12.90 -9.81
C HIS A 8 -0.58 -13.48 -8.41
N PHE A 9 -0.71 -12.62 -7.39
CA PHE A 9 -1.03 -13.06 -6.04
C PHE A 9 -2.44 -13.65 -5.94
N ASP A 10 -3.42 -13.06 -6.64
CA ASP A 10 -4.79 -13.59 -6.72
C ASP A 10 -4.81 -15.04 -7.21
N ALA A 11 -4.13 -15.30 -8.33
CA ALA A 11 -4.04 -16.63 -8.93
C ALA A 11 -3.34 -17.66 -8.02
N LEU A 12 -2.30 -17.25 -7.30
CA LEU A 12 -1.58 -18.11 -6.35
C LEU A 12 -2.44 -18.48 -5.14
N VAL A 13 -3.25 -17.55 -4.63
CA VAL A 13 -4.19 -17.84 -3.53
C VAL A 13 -5.30 -18.78 -4.01
N ARG A 14 -5.85 -18.60 -5.22
CA ARG A 14 -6.84 -19.55 -5.79
C ARG A 14 -6.28 -20.95 -5.95
N ALA A 15 -5.01 -21.05 -6.34
CA ALA A 15 -4.34 -22.33 -6.52
C ALA A 15 -4.07 -23.04 -5.18
N GLY A 16 -4.39 -22.42 -4.04
CA GLY A 16 -4.17 -22.99 -2.71
C GLY A 16 -2.70 -23.04 -2.31
N ALA A 17 -1.81 -22.33 -3.02
CA ALA A 17 -0.37 -22.39 -2.80
C ALA A 17 0.11 -21.61 -1.56
N GLY A 18 -0.76 -20.79 -0.95
CA GLY A 18 -0.43 -20.06 0.28
C GLY A 18 -1.38 -18.89 0.58
N CYS A 19 -0.93 -18.00 1.46
CA CYS A 19 -1.63 -16.77 1.83
C CYS A 19 -0.92 -15.56 1.22
N ALA A 20 -1.69 -14.54 0.81
CA ALA A 20 -1.13 -13.29 0.30
C ALA A 20 -1.73 -12.09 1.04
N LEU A 21 -0.90 -11.08 1.27
CA LEU A 21 -1.33 -9.75 1.71
C LEU A 21 -1.69 -8.94 0.47
N ILE A 22 -2.97 -8.67 0.31
CA ILE A 22 -3.51 -7.84 -0.76
C ILE A 22 -4.26 -6.67 -0.15
N ARG A 23 -4.46 -5.60 -0.93
CA ARG A 23 -5.23 -4.46 -0.46
C ARG A 23 -6.68 -4.85 -0.16
N GLU A 24 -7.24 -4.23 0.87
CA GLU A 24 -8.57 -4.55 1.40
C GLU A 24 -9.65 -4.46 0.32
N GLU A 25 -9.63 -3.44 -0.54
CA GLU A 25 -10.62 -3.26 -1.59
C GLU A 25 -10.62 -4.42 -2.61
N ILE A 26 -9.47 -5.04 -2.86
CA ILE A 26 -9.33 -6.20 -3.75
C ILE A 26 -9.78 -7.47 -3.02
N ALA A 27 -9.39 -7.62 -1.76
CA ALA A 27 -9.78 -8.75 -0.92
C ALA A 27 -11.30 -8.86 -0.79
N LEU A 28 -11.97 -7.74 -0.51
CA LEU A 28 -13.43 -7.68 -0.36
C LEU A 28 -14.18 -8.07 -1.63
N GLN A 29 -13.69 -7.66 -2.80
CA GLN A 29 -14.27 -8.08 -4.09
C GLN A 29 -14.05 -9.58 -4.35
N GLY A 30 -12.90 -10.12 -3.95
CA GLY A 30 -12.57 -11.54 -4.04
C GLY A 30 -13.42 -12.42 -3.14
N ALA A 31 -13.61 -12.00 -1.88
CA ALA A 31 -14.45 -12.69 -0.89
C ALA A 31 -15.92 -12.72 -1.30
N GLN A 32 -16.45 -11.61 -1.84
CA GLN A 32 -17.82 -11.56 -2.37
C GLN A 32 -18.07 -12.57 -3.50
N LYS A 33 -17.03 -12.90 -4.25
CA LYS A 33 -17.08 -13.89 -5.34
C LYS A 33 -16.71 -15.31 -4.88
N ASN A 34 -16.62 -15.55 -3.57
CA ASN A 34 -16.23 -16.83 -2.96
C ASN A 34 -14.88 -17.37 -3.45
N HIS A 35 -13.96 -16.48 -3.82
CA HIS A 35 -12.67 -16.90 -4.34
C HIS A 35 -11.64 -17.19 -3.24
N PHE A 36 -11.74 -16.50 -2.10
CA PHE A 36 -10.85 -16.64 -0.94
C PHE A 36 -11.60 -16.37 0.36
N ALA A 37 -11.10 -16.91 1.46
CA ALA A 37 -11.49 -16.49 2.80
C ALA A 37 -10.53 -15.40 3.30
N ILE A 38 -11.08 -14.32 3.86
CA ILE A 38 -10.29 -13.26 4.49
C ILE A 38 -10.05 -13.66 5.94
N TRP A 39 -8.78 -13.89 6.31
CA TRP A 39 -8.39 -13.94 7.71
C TRP A 39 -8.18 -12.50 8.22
N GLY A 40 -8.50 -12.27 9.51
CA GLY A 40 -8.61 -10.96 10.14
C GLY A 40 -7.34 -10.09 10.04
N HIS A 41 -7.34 -8.94 10.73
CA HIS A 41 -6.35 -7.86 10.53
C HIS A 41 -4.89 -8.34 10.58
N ALA A 42 -4.28 -8.54 9.41
CA ALA A 42 -2.86 -8.75 9.25
C ALA A 42 -2.19 -7.37 9.10
N LYS A 43 -1.37 -6.99 10.09
CA LYS A 43 -0.49 -5.82 9.97
C LYS A 43 0.88 -6.30 9.53
N ALA A 44 1.36 -5.77 8.41
CA ALA A 44 2.74 -5.92 7.99
C ALA A 44 3.38 -4.53 7.95
N ASP A 45 4.55 -4.40 8.57
CA ASP A 45 5.32 -3.17 8.48
C ASP A 45 5.74 -2.97 7.02
N ALA A 46 5.39 -1.81 6.47
CA ALA A 46 5.72 -1.43 5.10
C ALA A 46 6.33 -0.03 5.08
N LEU A 47 7.39 0.14 4.29
CA LEU A 47 8.01 1.44 4.07
C LEU A 47 7.48 2.05 2.78
N LEU A 48 6.99 3.27 2.89
CA LEU A 48 6.54 4.05 1.74
C LEU A 48 7.59 5.11 1.42
N GLY A 49 8.31 4.91 0.32
CA GLY A 49 9.36 5.81 -0.15
C GLY A 49 8.89 6.67 -1.32
N PHE A 50 9.24 7.96 -1.28
CA PHE A 50 9.13 8.85 -2.43
C PHE A 50 10.49 8.97 -3.10
N ILE A 51 10.57 8.60 -4.38
CA ILE A 51 11.81 8.60 -5.14
C ILE A 51 11.74 9.71 -6.19
N SER A 52 12.67 10.64 -6.13
CA SER A 52 12.86 11.69 -7.14
C SER A 52 14.33 11.75 -7.55
N ALA A 53 14.60 12.24 -8.77
CA ALA A 53 15.97 12.58 -9.16
C ALA A 53 16.53 13.65 -8.22
N ASN A 54 17.82 13.55 -7.89
CA ASN A 54 18.44 14.43 -6.89
C ASN A 54 18.39 15.91 -7.33
N GLU A 55 18.55 16.18 -8.63
CA GLU A 55 18.40 17.54 -9.18
C GLU A 55 17.01 18.15 -8.95
N ASN A 56 15.98 17.33 -8.74
CA ASN A 56 14.60 17.75 -8.61
C ASN A 56 14.09 17.71 -7.16
N ALA A 57 14.88 17.22 -6.21
CA ALA A 57 14.47 17.08 -4.81
C ALA A 57 14.13 18.43 -4.16
N GLN A 58 14.73 19.52 -4.63
CA GLN A 58 14.49 20.89 -4.15
C GLN A 58 13.48 21.66 -5.00
N THR A 59 12.88 21.03 -6.02
CA THR A 59 11.86 21.69 -6.83
C THR A 59 10.62 21.96 -5.96
N PRO A 60 10.09 23.20 -5.92
CA PRO A 60 8.97 23.57 -5.06
C PRO A 60 7.74 22.67 -5.22
N LEU A 61 7.48 22.19 -6.45
CA LEU A 61 6.39 21.28 -6.74
C LEU A 61 6.54 19.91 -6.04
N ILE A 62 7.76 19.35 -6.03
CA ILE A 62 8.04 18.07 -5.39
C ILE A 62 7.95 18.22 -3.87
N MET A 63 8.48 19.32 -3.33
CA MET A 63 8.36 19.62 -1.90
C MET A 63 6.90 19.75 -1.46
N ALA A 64 6.08 20.48 -2.22
CA ALA A 64 4.66 20.64 -1.94
C ALA A 64 3.91 19.31 -1.99
N LEU A 65 4.18 18.47 -2.99
CA LEU A 65 3.58 17.14 -3.12
C LEU A 65 3.95 16.24 -1.94
N VAL A 66 5.23 16.19 -1.56
CA VAL A 66 5.69 15.41 -0.41
C VAL A 66 5.06 15.91 0.89
N SER A 67 4.96 17.23 1.09
CA SER A 67 4.29 17.82 2.25
C SER A 67 2.83 17.41 2.33
N MET A 68 2.09 17.53 1.22
CA MET A 68 0.67 17.14 1.17
C MET A 68 0.47 15.66 1.51
N LEU A 69 1.38 14.78 1.05
CA LEU A 69 1.30 13.35 1.32
C LEU A 69 1.64 13.02 2.78
N LYS A 70 2.58 13.76 3.40
CA LYS A 70 2.83 13.66 4.84
C LYS A 70 1.60 14.03 5.65
N ASP A 71 0.88 15.07 5.26
CA ASP A 71 -0.35 15.49 5.93
C ASP A 71 -1.46 14.44 5.79
N ILE A 72 -1.73 13.98 4.56
CA ILE A 72 -2.77 12.98 4.28
C ILE A 72 -2.53 11.67 5.05
N TRP A 73 -1.27 11.25 5.17
CA TRP A 73 -0.90 10.03 5.88
C TRP A 73 -0.52 10.25 7.34
N SER A 74 -0.63 11.49 7.85
CA SER A 74 -0.28 11.83 9.24
C SER A 74 1.12 11.37 9.65
N LEU A 75 2.09 11.48 8.72
CA LEU A 75 3.47 11.04 8.93
C LEU A 75 4.26 11.98 9.86
N ASP A 76 3.81 13.22 10.06
CA ASP A 76 4.37 14.16 11.05
C ASP A 76 3.75 13.95 12.43
N SER A 77 3.82 12.72 12.96
CA SER A 77 3.50 12.40 14.35
C SER A 77 4.74 12.51 15.27
N THR A 78 5.63 13.47 15.01
CA THR A 78 6.66 13.93 15.95
C THR A 78 6.08 14.95 16.96
N ILE A 79 4.94 14.59 17.54
CA ILE A 79 4.54 15.03 18.88
C ILE A 79 4.37 13.77 19.73
N ASN A 80 5.44 12.98 19.82
CA ASN A 80 5.62 12.00 20.87
C ASN A 80 6.94 12.34 21.59
N SER A 81 6.89 13.47 22.29
CA SER A 81 7.83 13.82 23.35
C SER A 81 7.01 14.43 24.48
N ILE A 82 6.61 13.60 25.45
CA ILE A 82 6.70 13.78 26.91
C ILE A 82 6.54 12.38 27.53
#